data_AF-A0A930JWJ8-F1
#
_entry.id   AF-A0A930JWJ8-F1
#
_cell.length_a   1.000
_cell.length_b   1.000
_cell.length_c   1.000
_cell.angle_alpha   90.00
_cell.angle_beta   90.00
_cell.angle_gamma   90.00
#
_symmetry.space_group_name_H-M   'P 1'
#
loop_
_entity.id
_entity.type
_entity.pdbx_description
1 polymer ?
#
loop_
_entity_poly.entity_id
_entity_poly.type
_entity_poly.pdbx_seq_one_letter_code
_entity_poly.pdbx_strand_id
1 'polypeptide(L)' 'MMKRNVCIILLLVAGIIVLFAMSLIVGSVRIPLADVCDILFDKFEGKESWKYIVMENRLPQALTAML' A
#
# COMPACT_ATOMS: atom_id res chain seq x y z
N MET A 1 -2.34 -1.02 33.31
CA MET A 1 -3.24 -0.21 32.45
C MET A 1 -2.68 0.06 31.05
N MET A 2 -1.36 0.15 30.84
CA MET A 2 -0.74 0.45 29.52
C MET A 2 -0.87 -0.65 28.44
N LYS A 3 -0.91 -1.93 28.81
CA LYS A 3 -0.92 -3.06 27.84
C LYS A 3 -2.12 -3.03 26.88
N ARG A 4 -3.29 -2.60 27.36
CA ARG A 4 -4.52 -2.55 26.56
C ARG A 4 -4.45 -1.47 25.47
N ASN A 5 -3.89 -0.31 25.80
CA ASN A 5 -3.71 0.77 24.84
C ASN A 5 -2.67 0.39 23.78
N VAL A 6 -1.58 -0.31 24.17
CA VAL A 6 -0.58 -0.83 23.23
C VAL A 6 -1.21 -1.84 22.27
N CYS A 7 -2.06 -2.75 22.75
CA CYS A 7 -2.80 -3.67 21.87
C CYS A 7 -3.72 -2.93 20.89
N ILE A 8 -4.42 -1.88 21.34
CA ILE A 8 -5.28 -1.07 20.48
C ILE A 8 -4.45 -0.33 19.42
N ILE A 9 -3.31 0.25 19.80
CA ILE A 9 -2.41 0.94 18.85
C ILE A 9 -1.86 -0.05 17.82
N LEU A 10 -1.42 -1.24 18.25
CA LEU A 10 -0.96 -2.29 17.33
C LEU A 10 -2.07 -2.71 16.35
N LEU A 11 -3.30 -2.84 16.82
CA LEU A 11 -4.45 -3.19 15.97
C LEU A 11 -4.78 -2.07 14.98
N LEU A 12 -4.72 -0.81 15.40
CA LEU A 12 -4.90 0.35 14.53
C LEU A 12 -3.82 0.43 13.47
N VAL A 13 -2.55 0.26 13.84
CA VAL A 13 -1.42 0.25 12.89
C VAL A 13 -1.55 -0.89 11.90
N ALA A 14 -1.91 -2.09 12.35
CA ALA A 14 -2.18 -3.21 11.46
C ALA A 14 -3.34 -2.91 10.50
N GLY A 15 -4.41 -2.28 10.99
CA GLY A 15 -5.53 -1.83 10.16
C GLY A 15 -5.11 -0.82 9.10
N ILE A 16 -4.29 0.16 9.45
CA ILE A 16 -3.75 1.16 8.51
C ILE A 16 -2.91 0.49 7.42
N ILE A 17 -2.05 -0.47 7.77
CA ILE A 17 -1.24 -1.21 6.79
C ILE A 17 -2.14 -2.00 5.82
N VAL A 18 -3.19 -2.66 6.33
CA VAL A 18 -4.14 -3.41 5.50
C VAL A 18 -4.92 -2.48 4.58
N LEU A 19 -5.39 -1.34 5.09
CA LEU A 19 -6.11 -0.32 4.32
C LEU A 19 -5.20 0.28 3.24
N PHE A 20 -3.95 0.58 3.57
CA PHE A 20 -2.95 1.07 2.61
C PHE A 20 -2.69 0.05 1.50
N ALA A 21 -2.52 -1.23 1.87
CA ALA A 21 -2.37 -2.32 0.90
C ALA A 21 -3.63 -2.47 0.01
N MET A 22 -4.83 -2.38 0.59
CA MET A 22 -6.08 -2.39 -0.16
C MET A 22 -6.18 -1.20 -1.12
N SER A 23 -5.84 0.01 -0.68
CA SER A 23 -5.81 1.21 -1.53
C SER A 23 -4.82 1.08 -2.69
N LEU A 24 -3.72 0.36 -2.52
CA LEU A 24 -2.76 0.06 -3.60
C LEU A 24 -3.28 -1.01 -4.58
N ILE A 25 -4.14 -1.94 -4.15
CA ILE A 25 -4.72 -2.96 -5.03
C ILE A 25 -5.96 -2.43 -5.77
N VAL A 26 -6.79 -1.64 -5.09
CA VAL A 26 -8.02 -1.04 -5.61
C VAL A 26 -7.64 0.02 -6.65
N GLY A 27 -7.73 -0.35 -7.92
CA GLY A 27 -7.50 0.54 -9.05
C GLY A 27 -7.99 -0.11 -10.34
N SER A 28 -7.99 0.65 -11.44
CA SER A 28 -8.52 0.21 -12.74
C SER A 28 -7.78 -1.02 -13.33
N VAL A 29 -6.61 -1.35 -12.80
CA VAL A 29 -5.78 -2.50 -13.20
C VAL A 29 -5.60 -3.44 -12.01
N ARG A 30 -5.75 -4.75 -12.17
CA ARG A 30 -5.42 -5.67 -11.07
C ARG A 30 -3.90 -5.88 -11.03
N ILE A 31 -3.21 -5.20 -10.12
CA ILE A 31 -1.76 -5.39 -9.90
C ILE A 31 -1.59 -6.11 -8.55
N PRO A 32 -0.92 -7.28 -8.50
CA PRO A 32 -0.63 -7.99 -7.27
C PRO A 32 0.20 -7.13 -6.29
N LEU A 33 -0.03 -7.29 -4.98
CA LEU A 33 0.78 -6.60 -3.96
C LEU A 33 2.28 -6.91 -4.06
N ALA A 34 2.63 -8.14 -4.45
CA ALA A 34 4.03 -8.53 -4.66
C ALA A 34 4.70 -7.65 -5.72
N ASP A 35 4.03 -7.46 -6.86
CA ASP A 35 4.52 -6.58 -7.94
C ASP A 35 4.56 -5.12 -7.51
N VAL A 36 3.60 -4.64 -6.72
CA VAL A 36 3.63 -3.27 -6.15
C VAL A 36 4.83 -3.07 -5.23
N CYS A 37 5.12 -4.04 -4.36
CA CYS A 37 6.32 -4.03 -3.53
C CYS A 37 7.59 -4.06 -4.39
N ASP A 38 7.65 -4.91 -5.40
CA ASP A 38 8.81 -4.96 -6.30
C ASP A 38 8.97 -3.64 -7.08
N ILE A 39 7.88 -2.96 -7.46
CA ILE A 39 7.93 -1.63 -8.08
C ILE A 39 8.50 -0.59 -7.10
N LEU A 40 8.05 -0.62 -5.84
CA LEU A 40 8.52 0.27 -4.76
C LEU A 40 10.00 0.05 -4.43
N PHE A 41 10.46 -1.20 -4.47
CA PHE A 41 11.85 -1.58 -4.22
C PHE A 41 12.72 -1.58 -5.48
N ASP A 42 12.19 -1.07 -6.60
CA ASP A 42 12.85 -1.02 -7.92
C ASP A 42 13.31 -2.39 -8.45
N LYS A 43 12.71 -3.48 -7.96
CA LYS A 43 12.97 -4.87 -8.36
C LYS A 43 12.02 -5.38 -9.45
N PHE A 44 11.06 -4.58 -9.87
CA PHE A 44 10.07 -4.99 -10.85
C PHE A 44 10.60 -4.90 -12.29
N GLU A 45 10.87 -6.05 -12.89
CA GLU A 45 11.28 -6.20 -14.30
C GLU A 45 10.10 -6.46 -15.25
N GLY A 46 8.88 -6.07 -14.86
CA GLY A 46 7.68 -6.27 -15.65
C GLY A 46 7.37 -5.09 -16.59
N LYS A 47 6.07 -4.83 -16.81
CA LYS A 47 5.63 -3.75 -17.70
C LYS A 47 5.92 -2.38 -17.10
N GLU A 48 6.67 -1.53 -17.80
CA GLU A 48 6.93 -0.14 -17.36
C GLU A 48 5.64 0.65 -17.09
N SER A 49 4.55 0.37 -17.83
CA SER A 49 3.24 0.97 -17.57
C SER A 49 2.70 0.67 -16.16
N TRP A 50 2.97 -0.51 -15.60
CA TRP A 50 2.55 -0.85 -14.25
C TRP A 50 3.38 -0.08 -13.22
N LYS A 51 4.70 0.01 -13.42
CA LYS A 51 5.58 0.86 -12.61
C LYS A 51 5.08 2.30 -12.57
N TYR A 52 4.74 2.86 -13.74
CA TYR A 52 4.22 4.21 -13.85
C TYR A 52 2.85 4.39 -13.16
N ILE A 53 1.89 3.49 -13.38
CA ILE A 53 0.56 3.55 -12.74
C ILE A 53 0.67 3.49 -11.21
N VAL A 54 1.53 2.62 -10.69
CA VAL A 54 1.73 2.49 -9.24
C VAL A 54 2.37 3.74 -8.68
N MET A 55 3.44 4.25 -9.30
CA MET A 55 4.21 5.40 -8.80
C MET A 55 3.44 6.72 -8.90
N GLU A 56 2.74 6.95 -10.01
CA GLU A 56 2.10 8.26 -10.32
C GLU A 56 0.62 8.33 -9.95
N ASN A 57 -0.08 7.20 -9.84
CA ASN A 57 -1.51 7.20 -9.49
C ASN A 57 -1.75 6.61 -8.10
N ARG A 58 -1.31 5.37 -7.86
CA ARG A 58 -1.74 4.62 -6.68
C ARG A 58 -1.02 5.04 -5.40
N LEU A 59 0.27 5.30 -5.50
CA LEU A 59 1.08 5.76 -4.39
C LEU A 59 0.59 7.12 -3.87
N PRO A 60 0.41 8.16 -4.71
CA PRO A 60 -0.17 9.42 -4.25
C PRO A 60 -1.60 9.27 -3.72
N GLN A 61 -2.45 8.41 -4.32
CA GLN A 61 -3.80 8.14 -3.81
C GLN A 61 -3.79 7.46 -2.44
N ALA A 62 -2.90 6.50 -2.22
CA ALA A 62 -2.77 5.83 -0.93
C ALA A 62 -2.24 6.78 0.14
N LEU A 63 -1.34 7.71 -0.24
CA LEU A 63 -0.87 8.78 0.65
C LEU A 63 -1.99 9.76 1.02
N THR A 64 -2.83 10.19 0.07
CA THR A 64 -3.96 11.08 0.36
C THR A 64 -5.05 10.41 1.20
N ALA A 65 -5.23 9.09 1.07
CA ALA A 65 -6.14 8.35 1.94
C ALA A 65 -5.62 8.17 3.38
N MET A 66 -4.30 8.31 3.58
CA MET A 66 -3.64 8.18 4.87
C MET A 66 -3.50 9.53 5.61
N LEU A 67 -3.39 10.63 4.86
CA LEU A 67 -3.25 12.00 5.38
C LEU A 67 -4.60 12.56 5.86
#